data_AF-A0A533BG50-F1
#
_entry.id   AF-A0A533BG50-F1
#
_cell.length_a   1.000
_cell.length_b   1.000
_cell.length_c   1.000
_cell.angle_alpha   90.00
_cell.angle_beta   90.00
_cell.angle_gamma   90.00
#
_symmetry.space_group_name_H-M   'P 1'
#
loop_
_entity.id
_entity.type
_entity.pdbx_description
1 polymer ?
#
loop_
_entity_poly.entity_id
_entity_poly.type
_entity_poly.pdbx_seq_one_letter_code
_entity_poly.pdbx_strand_id
1 'polypeptide(L)' 'MKIRIDPHTLERAPERGTNAEEIKEVIETGLPLDAKHRRSIKAKVYPFNQLRHGKFYEQKRVEVIYTPL' A
#
# COMPACT_ATOMS: atom_id res chain seq x y z
N MET A 1 0.13 8.21 15.38
CA MET A 1 1.03 7.04 15.28
C MET A 1 2.28 7.46 14.52
N LYS A 2 3.50 7.04 14.92
CA LYS A 2 4.73 7.40 14.19
C LYS A 2 5.07 6.30 13.18
N ILE A 3 4.72 6.51 11.91
CA ILE A 3 5.03 5.57 10.82
C ILE A 3 6.47 5.82 10.36
N ARG A 4 7.26 4.75 10.30
CA ARG A 4 8.59 4.74 9.67
C ARG A 4 8.51 3.88 8.41
N ILE A 5 8.84 4.48 7.27
CA ILE A 5 8.94 3.75 6.01
C ILE A 5 10.42 3.65 5.68
N ASP A 6 10.89 2.44 5.45
CA ASP A 6 12.26 2.19 5.04
C ASP A 6 12.55 2.91 3.69
N PRO A 7 13.71 3.57 3.53
CA PRO A 7 14.03 4.32 2.31
C PRO A 7 13.98 3.48 1.04
N HIS A 8 14.42 2.21 1.09
CA HIS A 8 14.34 1.32 -0.07
C HIS A 8 12.89 1.00 -0.43
N THR A 9 12.00 0.89 0.56
CA THR A 9 10.55 0.76 0.32
C THR A 9 9.98 1.97 -0.42
N LEU A 10 10.40 3.19 -0.07
CA LEU A 10 9.97 4.42 -0.75
C LEU A 10 10.49 4.52 -2.18
N GLU A 11 11.75 4.15 -2.40
CA GLU A 11 12.36 4.13 -3.74
C GLU A 11 11.61 3.19 -4.70
N ARG A 12 11.17 2.03 -4.20
CA ARG A 12 10.46 1.01 -4.99
C ARG A 12 8.95 1.26 -5.13
N ALA A 13 8.38 2.20 -4.37
CA ALA A 13 6.94 2.46 -4.35
C ALA A 13 6.36 2.85 -5.73
N PRO A 14 6.99 3.76 -6.51
CA PRO A 14 6.47 4.15 -7.82
C PRO A 14 6.39 2.97 -8.80
N GLU A 15 7.36 2.07 -8.79
CA GLU A 15 7.36 0.86 -9.64
C GLU A 15 6.19 -0.08 -9.31
N ARG A 16 5.72 -0.06 -8.05
CA ARG A 16 4.57 -0.83 -7.58
C ARG A 16 3.25 -0.07 -7.70
N GLY A 17 3.27 1.15 -8.26
CA GLY A 17 2.09 1.98 -8.47
C GLY A 17 1.53 2.61 -7.19
N THR A 18 2.37 2.86 -6.19
CA THR A 18 2.00 3.51 -4.92
C THR A 18 2.99 4.61 -4.54
N ASN A 19 2.66 5.42 -3.54
CA ASN A 19 3.55 6.45 -3.00
C ASN A 19 3.56 6.46 -1.45
N ALA A 20 4.36 7.36 -0.86
CA ALA A 20 4.51 7.47 0.59
C ALA A 20 3.20 7.86 1.31
N GLU A 21 2.36 8.67 0.67
CA GLU A 21 1.10 9.15 1.24
C GLU A 21 0.07 8.03 1.30
N GLU A 22 -0.12 7.30 0.19
CA GLU A 22 -0.98 6.13 0.13
C GLU A 22 -0.54 5.03 1.12
N ILE A 23 0.78 4.80 1.27
CA ILE A 23 1.29 3.83 2.26
C ILE A 23 0.88 4.23 3.69
N LYS A 24 1.04 5.51 4.06
CA LYS A 24 0.66 6.01 5.39
C LYS A 24 -0.84 5.90 5.60
N GLU A 25 -1.61 6.32 4.61
CA GLU A 25 -3.07 6.31 4.66
C GLU A 25 -3.63 4.88 4.79
N VAL A 26 -3.04 3.89 4.10
CA VAL A 26 -3.39 2.47 4.26
C VAL A 26 -3.11 2.00 5.69
N ILE A 27 -1.98 2.37 6.29
CA ILE A 27 -1.66 2.00 7.69
C ILE A 27 -2.66 2.64 8.67
N GLU A 28 -3.08 3.86 8.42
CA GLU A 28 -3.97 4.61 9.33
C GLU A 28 -5.43 4.17 9.18
N THR A 29 -5.94 4.11 7.94
CA THR A 29 -7.38 4.00 7.64
C THR A 29 -7.76 2.75 6.86
N GLY A 30 -6.77 1.98 6.38
CA GLY A 30 -7.02 0.77 5.59
C GLY A 30 -7.68 -0.33 6.40
N LEU A 31 -8.37 -1.22 5.68
CA LEU A 31 -9.02 -2.40 6.25
C LEU A 31 -7.94 -3.40 6.70
N PRO A 32 -7.98 -3.87 7.96
CA PRO A 32 -7.08 -4.93 8.41
C PRO A 32 -7.41 -6.24 7.67
N LEU A 33 -6.36 -6.95 7.25
CA LEU A 33 -6.46 -8.27 6.64
C LEU A 33 -5.73 -9.31 7.50
N ASP A 34 -6.05 -10.58 7.28
CA ASP A 34 -5.37 -11.70 7.93
C ASP A 34 -3.89 -11.72 7.54
N ALA A 35 -3.04 -11.50 8.53
CA ALA A 35 -1.60 -11.52 8.36
C ALA A 35 -1.04 -12.88 8.79
N LYS A 36 -0.06 -13.40 8.04
CA LYS A 36 0.74 -14.55 8.50
C LYS A 36 1.83 -14.08 9.46
N HIS A 37 2.02 -14.83 10.54
CA HIS A 37 3.06 -14.61 11.57
C HIS A 37 2.91 -13.26 12.30
N ARG A 38 4.01 -12.71 12.85
CA ARG A 38 4.05 -11.45 13.62
C ARG A 38 4.04 -10.19 12.74
N ARG A 39 3.26 -10.20 11.66
CA ARG A 39 3.10 -9.05 10.75
C ARG A 39 1.67 -8.57 10.82
N SER A 40 1.44 -7.34 10.38
CA SER A 40 0.12 -6.76 10.16
C SER A 40 -0.01 -6.42 8.69
N ILE A 41 -1.22 -6.57 8.15
CA ILE A 41 -1.54 -6.21 6.78
C ILE A 41 -2.76 -5.29 6.82
N LYS A 42 -2.67 -4.18 6.12
CA LYS A 42 -3.83 -3.33 5.82
C LYS A 42 -3.91 -3.08 4.32
N ALA A 43 -5.13 -2.90 3.84
CA ALA A 43 -5.38 -2.62 2.43
C ALA A 43 -6.38 -1.46 2.24
N LYS A 44 -6.19 -0.71 1.16
CA LYS A 44 -7.15 0.31 0.71
C LYS A 44 -7.25 0.32 -0.81
N VAL A 45 -8.45 0.55 -1.32
CA VAL A 45 -8.74 0.67 -2.75
C VAL A 45 -8.78 2.15 -3.12
N TYR A 46 -8.13 2.48 -4.23
CA TYR A 46 -7.99 3.83 -4.75
C TYR A 46 -8.50 3.91 -6.18
N PRO A 47 -9.08 5.05 -6.61
CA PRO A 47 -9.20 5.36 -8.03
C PRO A 47 -7.82 5.31 -8.69
N PHE A 48 -7.72 4.67 -9.84
CA PHE A 48 -6.48 4.54 -10.59
C PHE A 48 -6.64 5.06 -12.03
N ASN A 49 -7.74 4.68 -12.69
CA ASN A 49 -8.13 5.16 -14.01
C ASN A 49 -6.99 5.17 -15.04
N GLN A 50 -6.20 4.11 -15.09
CA GLN A 50 -5.02 4.01 -15.97
C GLN A 50 -5.06 2.74 -16.84
N LEU A 51 -4.46 2.84 -18.03
CA LEU A 51 -4.24 1.71 -18.93
C LEU A 51 -2.91 1.02 -18.58
N ARG A 52 -2.96 -0.28 -18.30
CA ARG A 52 -1.77 -1.10 -18.04
C ARG A 52 -1.84 -2.39 -18.84
N HIS A 53 -0.81 -2.65 -19.66
CA HIS A 53 -0.74 -3.81 -20.57
C HIS A 53 -2.00 -3.96 -21.45
N GLY A 54 -2.49 -2.84 -22.00
CA GLY A 54 -3.68 -2.83 -22.87
C GLY A 54 -5.02 -2.98 -22.16
N LYS A 55 -5.04 -3.08 -20.82
CA LYS A 55 -6.27 -3.14 -20.02
C LYS A 55 -6.44 -1.89 -19.17
N PHE A 56 -7.65 -1.33 -19.16
CA PHE A 56 -8.01 -0.22 -18.30
C PHE A 56 -8.35 -0.73 -16.90
N TYR A 57 -7.82 -0.05 -15.88
CA TYR A 57 -8.08 -0.32 -14.48
C TYR A 57 -8.64 0.94 -13.83
N GLU A 58 -9.93 0.90 -13.48
CA GLU A 58 -10.62 1.97 -12.75
C GLU A 58 -10.03 2.16 -11.36
N GLN A 59 -9.61 1.06 -10.73
CA GLN A 59 -9.16 1.02 -9.36
C GLN A 59 -7.85 0.26 -9.22
N LYS A 60 -7.09 0.63 -8.19
CA LYS A 60 -5.95 -0.15 -7.68
C LYS A 60 -6.18 -0.47 -6.21
N ARG A 61 -5.59 -1.57 -5.74
CA ARG A 61 -5.51 -1.88 -4.31
C ARG A 61 -4.07 -1.73 -3.86
N VAL A 62 -3.85 -0.94 -2.82
CA VAL A 62 -2.56 -0.85 -2.13
C VAL A 62 -2.65 -1.69 -0.87
N GLU A 63 -1.75 -2.65 -0.73
CA GLU A 63 -1.60 -3.48 0.45
C GLU A 63 -0.26 -3.18 1.10
N VAL A 64 -0.28 -2.88 2.39
CA VAL A 64 0.91 -2.59 3.16
C VAL A 64 1.08 -3.66 4.24
N ILE A 65 2.19 -4.37 4.15
CA ILE A 65 2.63 -5.32 5.18
C ILE A 65 3.65 -4.59 6.07
N TYR A 66 3.41 -4.58 7.37
CA TYR A 66 4.27 -3.90 8.32
C TYR A 66 4.36 -4.68 9.63
N THR A 67 5.35 -4.33 10.45
CA THR A 67 5.49 -4.85 11.81
C THR A 67 5.14 -3.73 12.79
N PRO A 68 4.29 -3.98 13.79
CA PRO A 68 4.19 -3.07 14.93
C PRO A 68 5.53 -3.07 15.67
N LEU A 69 6.07 -1.87 15.91
CA LEU A 69 7.26 -1.64 16.73
C LEU A 69 6.85 -1.38 18.17
#